data_AF-A0A1Y5GI26-F1
#
_entry.id   AF-A0A1Y5GI26-F1
#
_cell.length_a   1.000
_cell.length_b   1.000
_cell.length_c   1.000
_cell.angle_alpha   90.00
_cell.angle_beta   90.00
_cell.angle_gamma   90.00
#
_symmetry.space_group_name_H-M   'P 1'
#
loop_
_entity.id
_entity.type
_entity.pdbx_description
1 polymer ?
#
loop_
_entity_poly.entity_id
_entity_poly.type
_entity_poly.pdbx_seq_one_letter_code
_entity_poly.pdbx_strand_id
1 'polypeptide(L)'
;MNLDKSTKRIAKRVKKGFQGYPQISLAYFGESANCATEVVVGYISEEGAAAQEQKFSSKGDARTDETIQTTLLKVIERADAKTVLEVAGVSIIK
;
A
#
# COMPACT_ATOMS: atom_id res chain seq x y z
N MET A 1 15.90 -2.77 -4.91
CA MET A 1 15.36 -4.07 -4.45
C MET A 1 14.39 -4.44 -5.54
N ASN A 2 14.57 -5.56 -6.25
CA ASN A 2 13.88 -5.77 -7.53
C ASN A 2 12.33 -5.67 -7.40
N LEU A 3 11.71 -4.90 -8.30
CA LEU A 3 10.28 -4.57 -8.32
C LEU A 3 9.38 -5.81 -8.18
N ASP A 4 9.62 -6.85 -8.98
CA ASP A 4 8.84 -8.10 -8.94
C ASP A 4 8.88 -8.79 -7.58
N LYS A 5 10.01 -8.69 -6.86
CA LYS A 5 10.12 -9.26 -5.52
C LYS A 5 9.26 -8.50 -4.53
N SER A 6 9.27 -7.16 -4.61
CA SER A 6 8.49 -6.30 -3.71
C SER A 6 6.99 -6.50 -3.92
N THR A 7 6.52 -6.43 -5.18
CA THR A 7 5.09 -6.60 -5.52
C THR A 7 4.59 -7.99 -5.15
N LYS A 8 5.33 -9.06 -5.45
CA LYS A 8 4.94 -10.44 -5.05
C LYS A 8 4.84 -10.62 -3.54
N ARG A 9 5.74 -10.00 -2.77
CA ARG A 9 5.70 -10.06 -1.30
C ARG A 9 4.50 -9.32 -0.74
N ILE A 10 4.20 -8.13 -1.24
CA ILE A 10 3.02 -7.35 -0.84
C ILE A 10 1.74 -8.13 -1.18
N ALA A 11 1.61 -8.62 -2.43
CA ALA A 11 0.46 -9.42 -2.84
C ALA A 11 0.27 -10.68 -1.98
N LYS A 12 1.35 -11.35 -1.57
CA LYS A 12 1.29 -12.48 -0.65
C LYS A 12 0.77 -12.08 0.74
N ARG A 13 1.12 -10.89 1.23
CA ARG A 13 0.63 -10.35 2.51
C ARG A 13 -0.86 -10.00 2.42
N VAL A 14 -1.29 -9.36 1.33
CA VAL A 14 -2.70 -9.04 1.06
C VAL A 14 -3.56 -10.29 1.02
N LYS A 15 -3.10 -11.34 0.33
CA LYS A 15 -3.82 -12.63 0.24
C LYS A 15 -4.05 -13.34 1.58
N LYS A 16 -3.31 -13.00 2.64
CA LYS A 16 -3.53 -13.58 3.97
C LYS A 16 -4.79 -13.06 4.64
N GLY A 17 -5.37 -11.97 4.15
CA GLY A 17 -6.54 -11.33 4.76
C GLY A 17 -6.22 -10.70 6.12
N PHE A 18 -7.27 -10.43 6.88
CA PHE A 18 -7.15 -9.83 8.20
C PHE A 18 -6.59 -10.82 9.23
N GLN A 19 -5.50 -10.44 9.90
CA GLN A 19 -4.82 -11.21 10.94
C GLN A 19 -4.63 -10.38 12.23
N GLY A 20 -5.41 -9.30 12.40
CA GLY A 20 -5.31 -8.38 13.53
C GLY A 20 -4.42 -7.17 13.26
N TYR A 21 -4.06 -6.45 14.33
CA TYR A 21 -3.28 -5.22 14.29
C TYR A 21 -1.84 -5.43 14.77
N PRO A 22 -0.86 -4.64 14.27
CA PRO A 22 -1.04 -3.45 13.43
C PRO A 22 -1.48 -3.76 11.99
N GLN A 23 -2.30 -2.89 11.42
CA GLN A 23 -2.83 -3.01 10.06
C GLN A 23 -2.23 -1.94 9.17
N ILE A 24 -1.79 -2.32 7.98
CA ILE A 24 -1.47 -1.41 6.89
C ILE A 24 -2.55 -1.51 5.81
N SER A 25 -3.00 -0.38 5.26
CA SER A 25 -3.84 -0.31 4.07
C SER A 25 -3.14 0.42 2.95
N LEU A 26 -3.30 -0.05 1.71
CA LEU A 26 -2.79 0.59 0.50
C LEU A 26 -3.99 0.97 -0.38
N ALA A 27 -4.10 2.25 -0.73
CA ALA A 27 -5.12 2.75 -1.64
C ALA A 27 -4.47 3.55 -2.75
N TYR A 28 -4.76 3.18 -4.00
CA TYR A 28 -4.17 3.80 -5.18
C TYR A 28 -5.12 4.82 -5.80
N PHE A 29 -4.57 5.96 -6.23
CA PHE A 29 -5.31 7.06 -6.83
C PHE A 29 -4.62 7.56 -8.10
N GLY A 30 -5.39 8.14 -9.01
CA GLY A 30 -4.84 8.76 -10.21
C GLY A 30 -5.89 9.47 -11.06
N GLU A 31 -5.45 10.08 -12.15
CA GLU A 31 -6.35 10.77 -13.10
C GLU A 31 -7.16 9.80 -13.96
N SER A 32 -6.75 8.52 -14.02
CA SER A 32 -7.47 7.47 -14.73
C SER A 32 -7.40 6.15 -13.97
N ALA A 33 -8.36 5.25 -14.25
CA ALA A 33 -8.37 3.91 -13.66
C ALA A 33 -7.14 3.05 -14.04
N ASN A 34 -6.43 3.44 -15.11
CA ASN A 34 -5.33 2.66 -15.67
C ASN A 34 -3.97 3.06 -15.10
N CYS A 35 -3.83 4.25 -14.51
CA CYS A 35 -2.56 4.75 -14.01
C CYS A 35 -2.75 5.36 -12.61
N ALA A 36 -2.18 4.70 -11.60
CA ALA A 36 -2.15 5.22 -10.25
C ALA A 36 -0.96 6.16 -10.08
N THR A 37 -1.19 7.47 -10.09
CA THR A 37 -0.13 8.46 -9.85
C THR A 37 0.13 8.68 -8.36
N GLU A 38 -0.73 8.18 -7.48
CA GLU A 38 -0.58 8.28 -6.03
C GLU A 38 -0.92 6.97 -5.31
N VAL A 39 -0.30 6.76 -4.15
CA VAL A 39 -0.69 5.73 -3.19
C VAL A 39 -0.74 6.33 -1.80
N VAL A 40 -1.83 6.07 -1.09
CA VAL A 40 -1.99 6.40 0.33
C VAL A 40 -1.78 5.12 1.13
N VAL A 41 -0.86 5.20 2.09
CA VAL A 41 -0.59 4.16 3.07
C VAL A 41 -1.27 4.55 4.37
N GLY A 42 -2.27 3.78 4.77
CA GLY A 42 -2.90 3.89 6.08
C GLY A 42 -2.25 2.93 7.08
N TYR A 43 -2.09 3.37 8.32
CA TYR A 43 -1.62 2.57 9.45
C TYR A 43 -2.61 2.68 10.61
N ILE A 44 -3.01 1.54 11.16
CA ILE A 44 -3.84 1.48 12.37
C ILE A 44 -3.11 0.57 13.37
N SER A 45 -2.82 1.10 14.55
CA SER A 45 -2.05 0.39 15.59
C SER A 45 -2.84 -0.70 16.30
N GLU A 46 -4.12 -0.46 16.56
CA GLU A 46 -5.03 -1.35 17.29
C GLU A 46 -6.49 -1.05 16.94
N GLU A 47 -7.40 -1.92 17.37
CA GLU A 47 -8.82 -1.78 17.09
C GLU A 47 -9.38 -0.48 17.67
N GLY A 48 -10.13 0.27 16.85
CA GLY A 48 -10.69 1.57 17.24
C GLY A 48 -9.70 2.74 17.26
N ALA A 49 -8.40 2.50 17.03
CA ALA A 49 -7.42 3.58 16.90
C ALA A 49 -7.63 4.39 15.61
N ALA A 50 -7.28 5.67 15.67
CA ALA A 50 -7.31 6.54 14.50
C ALA A 50 -6.25 6.10 13.47
N ALA A 51 -6.63 6.14 12.19
CA ALA A 51 -5.70 5.84 11.11
C ALA A 51 -4.68 6.98 10.93
N GLN A 52 -3.41 6.61 10.78
CA GLN A 52 -2.35 7.50 10.30
C GLN A 52 -2.17 7.28 8.81
N GLU A 53 -2.04 8.35 8.03
CA GLU A 53 -1.92 8.27 6.58
C GLU A 53 -0.64 8.93 6.09
N GLN A 54 0.00 8.27 5.10
CA GLN A 54 1.12 8.84 4.37
C GLN A 54 0.89 8.66 2.88
N LYS A 55 1.00 9.75 2.12
CA LYS A 55 0.86 9.75 0.66
C LYS A 55 2.21 9.72 -0.04
N PHE A 56 2.30 8.93 -1.10
CA PHE A 56 3.41 8.93 -2.05
C PHE A 56 2.86 9.22 -3.44
N SER A 57 3.55 10.09 -4.18
CA SER A 57 3.22 10.43 -5.57
C SER A 57 4.30 9.88 -6.50
N SER A 58 3.91 9.41 -7.68
CA SER A 58 4.79 8.98 -8.77
C SER A 58 4.55 9.84 -10.01
N LYS A 59 5.58 9.97 -10.85
CA LYS A 59 5.45 10.57 -12.19
C LYS A 59 4.80 9.61 -13.20
N GLY A 60 4.72 8.33 -12.86
CA GLY A 60 4.07 7.29 -13.66
C GLY A 60 3.12 6.46 -12.79
N ASP A 61 3.04 5.16 -13.04
CA ASP A 61 2.21 4.28 -12.22
C ASP A 61 2.97 3.81 -10.97
N ALA A 62 2.52 4.26 -9.80
CA ALA A 62 3.04 3.94 -8.47
C ALA A 62 3.04 2.43 -8.16
N ARG A 63 2.20 1.64 -8.85
CA ARG A 63 2.18 0.17 -8.74
C ARG A 63 3.42 -0.47 -9.38
N THR A 64 4.05 0.22 -10.32
CA THR A 64 5.24 -0.22 -11.06
C THR A 64 6.51 0.56 -10.71
N ASP A 65 6.42 1.55 -9.84
CA ASP A 65 7.56 2.35 -9.38
C ASP A 65 8.39 1.54 -8.36
N GLU A 66 9.63 1.19 -8.71
CA GLU A 66 10.50 0.36 -7.86
C GLU A 66 10.75 1.01 -6.48
N THR A 67 10.87 2.33 -6.44
CA THR A 67 11.20 3.06 -5.21
C THR A 67 10.00 3.07 -4.28
N ILE A 68 8.80 3.33 -4.82
CA ILE A 68 7.56 3.24 -4.07
C ILE A 68 7.34 1.81 -3.56
N GLN A 69 7.36 0.80 -4.43
CA GLN A 69 7.10 -0.59 -4.04
C GLN A 69 8.10 -1.10 -2.99
N THR A 70 9.38 -0.73 -3.11
CA THR A 70 10.39 -1.04 -2.09
C THR A 70 10.10 -0.34 -0.77
N THR A 71 9.64 0.91 -0.80
CA THR A 71 9.30 1.69 0.39
C THR A 71 8.06 1.11 1.08
N LEU A 72 7.00 0.80 0.34
CA LEU A 72 5.79 0.16 0.87
C LEU A 72 6.10 -1.14 1.60
N LEU A 73 6.92 -2.01 0.98
CA LEU A 73 7.32 -3.25 1.62
C LEU A 73 8.12 -3.00 2.92
N LYS A 74 9.05 -2.05 2.91
CA LYS A 74 9.80 -1.68 4.13
C LYS A 74 8.89 -1.10 5.22
N VAL A 75 7.86 -0.33 4.87
CA VAL A 75 6.87 0.19 5.83
C VAL A 75 6.10 -0.98 6.45
N ILE A 76 5.62 -1.92 5.64
CA ILE A 76 4.93 -3.13 6.11
C ILE A 76 5.81 -3.96 7.06
N GLU A 77 7.08 -4.16 6.69
CA GLU A 77 8.05 -4.93 7.49
C GLU A 77 8.41 -4.21 8.80
N ARG A 78 8.61 -2.88 8.78
CA ARG A 78 8.97 -2.09 9.97
C ARG A 78 7.81 -1.86 10.93
N ALA A 79 6.58 -1.80 10.42
CA ALA A 79 5.37 -1.71 11.23
C ALA A 79 5.03 -3.03 11.92
N ASP A 80 5.77 -4.11 11.63
CA ASP A 80 5.43 -5.50 12.01
C ASP A 80 3.94 -5.79 11.75
N ALA A 81 3.45 -5.33 10.60
CA ALA A 81 2.03 -5.36 10.32
C ALA A 81 1.55 -6.81 10.40
N LYS A 82 0.45 -7.06 11.11
CA LYS A 82 -0.21 -8.37 11.06
C LYS A 82 -1.06 -8.48 9.81
N THR A 83 -1.76 -7.39 9.49
CA THR A 83 -2.63 -7.29 8.32
C THR A 83 -2.08 -6.31 7.27
N VAL A 84 -2.21 -6.68 5.99
CA VAL A 84 -2.06 -5.75 4.88
C VAL A 84 -3.32 -5.82 4.03
N LEU A 85 -3.99 -4.68 3.83
CA LEU A 85 -5.13 -4.54 2.94
C LEU A 85 -4.72 -3.72 1.73
N GLU A 86 -5.27 -4.04 0.57
CA GLU A 86 -5.10 -3.28 -0.65
C GLU A 86 -6.49 -3.04 -1.26
N VAL A 87 -6.83 -1.77 -1.48
CA VAL A 87 -8.06 -1.39 -2.18
C VAL A 87 -7.89 -1.75 -3.65
N ALA A 88 -8.82 -2.53 -4.19
CA ALA A 88 -8.76 -2.97 -5.57
C ALA A 88 -8.96 -1.79 -6.54
N GLY A 89 -8.11 -1.72 -7.56
CA GLY A 89 -8.20 -0.72 -8.62
C GLY A 89 -7.56 0.62 -8.26
N VAL A 90 -7.90 1.65 -9.04
CA VAL A 90 -7.40 3.02 -8.87
C VAL A 90 -8.60 3.95 -8.72
N SER A 91 -8.62 4.72 -7.64
CA SER A 91 -9.65 5.73 -7.40
C SER A 91 -9.32 7.01 -8.17
N ILE A 92 -10.31 7.58 -8.86
CA ILE A 92 -10.09 8.78 -9.67
C ILE A 92 -10.02 10.02 -8.78
N ILE A 93 -8.93 10.77 -8.88
CA ILE A 93 -8.78 12.08 -8.24
C ILE A 93 -9.61 13.09 -9.04
N LYS A 94 -10.52 13.81 -8.36
CA LYS A 94 -11.34 14.87 -8.97
C LYS A 94 -10.73 16.24 -8.73
#